data_AF-A0A1V5NTN2-F1
#
_entry.id   AF-A0A1V5NTN2-F1
#
_cell.length_a   1.000
_cell.length_b   1.000
_cell.length_c   1.000
_cell.angle_alpha   90.00
_cell.angle_beta   90.00
_cell.angle_gamma   90.00
#
_symmetry.space_group_name_H-M   'P 1'
#
loop_
_entity.id
_entity.type
_entity.pdbx_description
1 polymer ?
#
loop_
_entity_poly.entity_id
_entity_poly.type
_entity_poly.pdbx_seq_one_letter_code
_entity_poly.pdbx_strand_id
1 'polypeptide(L)' 'MGIDNALIAAEFIKCDKIIGLHYDTFGYIKIDHKEAIDKFSRAGRELLLMPIGSSINID' A
#
# COMPACT_ATOMS: atom_id res chain seq x y z
N MET A 1 -6.33 -3.55 -8.51
CA MET A 1 -5.08 -2.80 -8.83
C MET A 1 -3.94 -3.53 -8.15
N GLY A 2 -2.82 -3.77 -8.85
CA GLY A 2 -1.64 -4.42 -8.26
C GLY A 2 -0.64 -3.41 -7.66
N ILE A 3 0.38 -3.91 -6.96
CA ILE A 3 1.41 -3.12 -6.27
C ILE A 3 2.06 -2.08 -7.20
N ASP A 4 2.49 -2.50 -8.39
CA ASP A 4 3.23 -1.63 -9.32
C ASP A 4 2.36 -0.48 -9.85
N ASN A 5 1.06 -0.73 -10.07
CA ASN A 5 0.13 0.31 -10.49
C ASN A 5 -0.14 1.32 -9.35
N ALA A 6 -0.22 0.84 -8.11
CA ALA A 6 -0.37 1.72 -6.95
C ALA A 6 0.87 2.62 -6.77
N LEU A 7 2.06 2.10 -7.07
CA LEU A 7 3.30 2.87 -7.02
C LEU A 7 3.35 3.97 -8.10
N ILE A 8 2.95 3.65 -9.34
CA ILE A 8 2.82 4.64 -10.42
C ILE A 8 1.80 5.72 -10.05
N ALA A 9 0.65 5.32 -9.48
CA ALA A 9 -0.36 6.27 -9.03
C ALA A 9 0.19 7.21 -7.94
N ALA A 10 0.96 6.68 -6.99
CA ALA A 10 1.62 7.47 -5.95
C ALA A 10 2.62 8.49 -6.52
N GLU A 11 3.32 8.13 -7.60
CA GLU A 11 4.22 9.04 -8.32
C GLU A 11 3.45 10.19 -8.98
N PHE A 12 2.34 9.92 -9.65
CA PHE A 12 1.53 10.96 -10.30
C PHE A 12 1.00 12.00 -9.33
N ILE A 13 0.60 11.58 -8.13
CA ILE A 13 0.10 12.49 -7.10
C ILE A 13 1.19 13.03 -6.17
N LYS A 14 2.46 12.63 -6.39
CA LYS A 14 3.61 13.01 -5.57
C LYS A 14 3.38 12.76 -4.07
N CYS A 15 2.91 11.56 -3.73
CA CYS A 15 2.61 11.17 -2.35
C CYS A 15 3.62 10.16 -1.81
N ASP A 16 4.28 10.49 -0.70
CA ASP A 16 5.37 9.68 -0.15
C ASP A 16 4.90 8.68 0.92
N LYS A 17 3.68 8.87 1.48
CA LYS A 17 3.07 7.96 2.44
C LYS A 17 1.74 7.42 1.92
N ILE A 18 1.68 6.12 1.68
CA ILE A 18 0.54 5.46 1.06
C ILE A 18 -0.09 4.50 2.05
N ILE A 19 -1.40 4.54 2.19
CA ILE A 19 -2.16 3.54 2.90
C ILE A 19 -2.70 2.55 1.86
N GLY A 20 -2.24 1.30 1.92
CA GLY A 20 -2.79 0.22 1.12
C GLY A 20 -4.18 -0.14 1.64
N LEU A 21 -5.13 -0.31 0.72
CA LEU A 21 -6.49 -0.77 0.98
C LEU A 21 -6.90 -1.78 -0.10
N HIS A 22 -8.04 -2.44 0.12
CA HIS A 22 -8.62 -3.37 -0.86
C HIS A 22 -7.73 -4.59 -1.18
N TYR A 23 -7.16 -5.19 -0.13
CA TYR A 23 -6.43 -6.47 -0.14
C TYR A 23 -6.87 -7.32 1.05
N ASP A 24 -6.59 -8.62 1.03
CA ASP A 24 -6.77 -9.59 2.12
C ASP A 24 -8.17 -9.71 2.76
N THR A 25 -9.20 -9.08 2.19
CA THR A 25 -10.58 -9.20 2.69
C THR A 25 -11.28 -10.46 2.18
N PHE A 26 -10.84 -11.05 1.06
CA PHE A 26 -11.33 -12.32 0.54
C PHE A 26 -10.30 -13.02 -0.36
N GLY A 27 -10.53 -14.30 -0.67
CA GLY A 27 -9.50 -15.21 -1.22
C GLY A 27 -8.81 -14.79 -2.53
N TYR A 28 -9.45 -13.97 -3.36
CA TYR A 28 -8.91 -13.54 -4.66
C TYR A 28 -8.01 -12.31 -4.62
N ILE A 29 -7.97 -11.60 -3.49
CA ILE A 29 -7.23 -10.33 -3.36
C ILE A 29 -6.11 -10.42 -2.33
N LYS A 30 -5.58 -11.62 -2.11
CA LYS A 30 -4.40 -11.83 -1.28
C LYS A 30 -3.17 -11.22 -1.95
N ILE A 31 -2.35 -10.53 -1.17
CA ILE A 31 -1.09 -9.97 -1.65
C ILE A 31 0.08 -10.49 -0.80
N ASP A 32 1.30 -10.42 -1.36
CA ASP A 32 2.50 -10.55 -0.55
C ASP A 32 2.81 -9.19 0.11
N HIS A 33 2.64 -9.13 1.42
CA HIS A 33 2.82 -7.90 2.20
C HIS A 33 4.28 -7.44 2.18
N LYS A 34 5.21 -8.39 2.22
CA LYS A 34 6.64 -8.10 2.23
C LYS A 34 7.06 -7.53 0.87
N GLU A 35 6.61 -8.16 -0.22
CA GLU A 35 6.87 -7.66 -1.58
C GLU A 35 6.35 -6.23 -1.75
N ALA A 36 5.12 -5.96 -1.28
CA ALA A 36 4.52 -4.64 -1.37
C ALA A 36 5.33 -3.58 -0.62
N ILE A 37 5.67 -3.84 0.65
CA ILE A 37 6.46 -2.92 1.48
C ILE A 37 7.85 -2.69 0.87
N ASP A 38 8.54 -3.76 0.43
CA ASP A 38 9.87 -3.67 -0.17
C ASP A 38 9.85 -2.85 -1.48
N LYS A 39 8.82 -3.01 -2.32
CA LYS A 39 8.67 -2.24 -3.57
C LYS A 39 8.49 -0.76 -3.31
N PHE A 40 7.61 -0.39 -2.38
CA PHE A 40 7.43 1.02 -2.00
C PHE A 40 8.70 1.61 -1.37
N SER A 41 9.33 0.88 -0.46
CA SER A 41 10.57 1.32 0.19
C SER A 41 11.70 1.57 -0.80
N ARG A 42 11.91 0.67 -1.79
CA ARG A 42 12.91 0.86 -2.87
C ARG A 42 12.64 2.07 -3.75
N ALA A 43 11.38 2.49 -3.86
CA ALA A 43 10.98 3.70 -4.59
C ALA A 43 11.04 4.97 -3.72
N GLY A 44 11.58 4.89 -2.50
CA GLY A 44 11.65 6.00 -1.56
C GLY A 44 10.30 6.40 -0.97
N ARG A 45 9.33 5.49 -0.94
CA ARG A 45 7.97 5.73 -0.43
C ARG A 45 7.65 4.78 0.73
N GLU A 46 6.79 5.22 1.64
CA GLU A 46 6.28 4.43 2.75
C GLU A 46 4.92 3.82 2.37
N LEU A 47 4.76 2.50 2.58
CA LEU A 47 3.48 1.82 2.47
C LEU A 47 3.03 1.34 3.84
N LEU A 48 1.87 1.83 4.28
CA LEU A 48 1.17 1.36 5.46
C LEU A 48 0.07 0.36 5.03
N LEU A 49 0.17 -0.88 5.49
CA LEU A 49 -0.86 -1.91 5.32
C LEU A 49 -1.66 -2.01 6.63
N MET A 50 -2.88 -1.49 6.63
CA MET A 50 -3.72 -1.46 7.83
C MET A 50 -4.41 -2.80 8.10
N PRO A 51 -4.32 -3.34 9.33
CA PRO A 51 -5.13 -4.48 9.74
C PRO A 51 -6.64 -4.17 9.69
N ILE A 52 -7.46 -5.19 9.43
CA ILE A 52 -8.92 -5.07 9.47
C ILE A 52 -9.37 -4.57 10.85
N GLY A 53 -10.17 -3.50 10.87
CA GLY A 53 -10.69 -2.91 12.10
C GLY A 53 -9.74 -1.95 12.82
N SER A 54 -8.58 -1.66 12.23
CA SER A 54 -7.65 -0.64 12.77
C SER A 54 -8.03 0.78 12.35
N SER A 55 -7.56 1.76 13.11
CA SER A 55 -7.71 3.19 12.85
C SER A 55 -6.35 3.87 12.88
N ILE A 56 -6.20 4.95 12.13
CA ILE A 56 -5.03 5.83 12.15
C ILE A 56 -5.51 7.28 12.25
N ASN A 57 -4.78 8.10 13.01
CA ASN A 57 -4.95 9.55 13.01
C ASN A 57 -3.94 10.17 12.05
N ILE A 58 -4.41 11.14 11.28
CA ILE A 58 -3.58 11.93 10.37
C ILE A 58 -3.63 13.36 10.90
N ASP A 59 -2.52 13.83 11.43
CA ASP A 59 -2.34 15.20 11.93
C ASP A 59 -2.01 16.19 10.80
#